data_AF-I3VFP2-F1
#
_entry.id   AF-I3VFP2-F1
#
_cell.length_a   1.000
_cell.length_b   1.000
_cell.length_c   1.000
_cell.angle_alpha   90.00
_cell.angle_beta   90.00
_cell.angle_gamma   90.00
#
_symmetry.space_group_name_H-M   'P 1'
#
loop_
_entity.id
_entity.type
_entity.pdbx_description
1 polymer ?
#
loop_
_entity_poly.entity_id
_entity_poly.type
_entity_poly.pdbx_seq_one_letter_code
_entity_poly.pdbx_strand_id
1 'polypeptide(L)'
;MAYIPYGYKIQDGVVTVDEKAAGQVKVFFEKYISGLSLTVAGEQAGIEKTHSVMGRILKNVNYLGNDTYPAIIDKEIFDKAEEVRDKRAKDLGRVVELAAFTSPPPKERFKMKKADNKMPVDPFERAEYLYSLIESEE
;
A
#
# COMPACT_ATOMS: atom_id res chain seq x y z
N MET A 1 4.08 -22.68 1.86
CA MET A 1 3.17 -23.02 0.74
C MET A 1 3.51 -22.11 -0.43
N ALA A 2 3.86 -22.66 -1.59
CA ALA A 2 4.10 -21.84 -2.78
C ALA A 2 2.79 -21.14 -3.20
N TYR A 3 2.85 -19.85 -3.50
CA TYR A 3 1.68 -19.09 -3.95
C TYR A 3 1.46 -19.35 -5.44
N ILE A 4 0.26 -19.81 -5.81
CA ILE A 4 -0.16 -19.99 -7.20
C ILE A 4 -1.10 -18.83 -7.54
N PRO A 5 -0.84 -18.06 -8.61
CA PRO A 5 -1.76 -17.01 -9.05
C PRO A 5 -3.13 -17.57 -9.42
N TYR A 6 -4.18 -16.78 -9.19
CA TYR A 6 -5.55 -17.17 -9.52
C TYR A 6 -5.71 -17.39 -11.03
N GLY A 7 -6.42 -18.43 -11.47
CA GLY A 7 -6.50 -18.78 -12.90
C GLY A 7 -5.53 -19.88 -13.33
N TYR A 8 -4.64 -20.33 -12.43
CA TYR A 8 -3.75 -21.46 -12.67
C TYR A 8 -3.97 -22.58 -11.65
N LYS A 9 -3.70 -23.80 -12.08
CA LYS A 9 -3.70 -25.01 -11.25
C LYS A 9 -2.41 -25.80 -11.53
N ILE A 10 -1.95 -26.57 -10.56
CA ILE A 10 -0.84 -27.51 -10.79
C ILE A 10 -1.47 -28.85 -11.14
N GLN A 11 -1.11 -29.40 -12.29
CA GLN A 11 -1.50 -30.72 -12.73
C GLN A 11 -0.22 -31.47 -13.13
N ASP A 12 0.03 -32.62 -12.49
CA ASP A 12 1.20 -33.48 -12.73
C ASP A 12 2.56 -32.75 -12.62
N GLY A 13 2.65 -31.80 -11.68
CA GLY A 13 3.87 -31.02 -11.44
C GLY A 13 4.09 -29.86 -12.42
N VAL A 14 3.19 -29.67 -13.39
CA VAL A 14 3.22 -28.57 -14.36
C VAL A 14 2.09 -27.59 -14.05
N VAL A 15 2.35 -26.29 -14.20
CA VAL A 15 1.33 -25.27 -14.07
C VAL A 15 0.49 -25.23 -15.34
N THR A 16 -0.81 -25.47 -15.20
CA THR A 16 -1.78 -25.42 -16.28
C THR A 16 -2.83 -24.33 -16.01
N VAL A 17 -3.46 -23.85 -17.08
CA VAL A 17 -4.53 -22.85 -16.99
C VAL A 17 -5.80 -23.54 -16.50
N ASP A 18 -6.44 -22.97 -15.48
CA ASP A 18 -7.81 -23.32 -15.12
C ASP A 18 -8.75 -22.47 -15.96
N GLU A 19 -9.34 -23.05 -17.02
CA GLU A 19 -10.18 -22.35 -17.99
C GLU A 19 -11.30 -21.53 -17.33
N LYS A 20 -11.91 -22.05 -16.26
CA LYS A 20 -12.99 -21.34 -15.55
C LYS A 20 -12.44 -20.10 -14.88
N ALA A 21 -11.40 -20.26 -14.05
CA ALA A 21 -10.82 -19.14 -13.32
C ALA A 21 -10.10 -18.14 -14.23
N ALA A 22 -9.46 -18.60 -15.30
CA ALA A 22 -8.84 -17.77 -16.33
C ALA A 22 -9.87 -16.94 -17.10
N GLY A 23 -11.03 -17.51 -17.43
CA GLY A 23 -12.16 -16.78 -18.02
C GLY A 23 -12.64 -15.65 -17.10
N GLN A 24 -12.74 -15.91 -15.80
CA GLN A 24 -13.09 -14.87 -14.82
C GLN A 24 -12.03 -13.76 -14.76
N VAL A 25 -10.74 -14.10 -14.83
CA VAL A 25 -9.66 -13.10 -14.88
C VAL A 25 -9.80 -12.20 -16.11
N LYS A 26 -10.08 -12.75 -17.30
CA LYS A 26 -10.30 -11.95 -18.52
C LYS A 26 -11.46 -10.97 -18.36
N VAL A 27 -12.61 -11.48 -17.92
CA VAL A 27 -13.80 -10.64 -17.65
C VAL A 27 -13.50 -9.57 -16.61
N PHE A 28 -12.77 -9.92 -15.55
CA PHE A 28 -12.39 -8.98 -14.50
C PHE A 28 -11.56 -7.81 -15.04
N PHE A 29 -10.56 -8.08 -15.90
CA PHE A 29 -9.76 -7.02 -16.53
C PHE A 29 -10.61 -6.12 -17.43
N GLU A 30 -11.47 -6.69 -18.28
CA GLU A 30 -12.36 -5.91 -19.15
C GLU A 30 -13.30 -5.00 -18.34
N LYS A 31 -13.92 -5.54 -17.29
CA LYS A 31 -14.80 -4.79 -16.37
C LYS A 31 -14.05 -3.71 -15.60
N TYR A 32 -12.81 -3.97 -15.20
CA TYR A 32 -11.99 -2.97 -14.52
C TYR A 32 -11.62 -1.81 -15.46
N ILE A 33 -11.20 -2.13 -16.69
CA ILE A 33 -10.85 -1.16 -17.73
C ILE A 33 -12.07 -0.31 -18.10
N SER A 34 -13.28 -0.87 -18.09
CA SER A 34 -14.52 -0.14 -18.36
C SER A 34 -14.90 0.89 -17.26
N GLY A 35 -14.10 1.04 -16.21
CA GLY A 35 -14.32 2.05 -15.18
C GLY A 35 -14.88 1.53 -13.85
N LEU A 36 -15.16 0.23 -13.72
CA LEU A 36 -15.72 -0.32 -12.48
C LEU A 36 -14.68 -0.38 -11.35
N SER A 37 -15.15 -0.36 -10.10
CA SER A 37 -14.29 -0.54 -8.93
C SER A 37 -13.77 -1.98 -8.85
N LEU A 38 -12.71 -2.22 -8.07
CA LEU A 38 -12.13 -3.57 -7.89
C LEU A 38 -13.16 -4.58 -7.35
N THR A 39 -14.02 -4.13 -6.45
CA THR A 39 -15.03 -5.00 -5.83
C THR A 39 -16.13 -5.33 -6.83
N VAL A 40 -16.69 -4.32 -7.50
CA VAL A 40 -17.80 -4.50 -8.46
C VAL A 40 -17.34 -5.29 -9.68
N ALA A 41 -16.14 -5.01 -10.21
CA ALA A 41 -15.58 -5.80 -11.31
C ALA A 41 -15.36 -7.27 -10.90
N GLY A 42 -14.89 -7.50 -9.67
CA GLY A 42 -14.68 -8.83 -9.12
C GLY A 42 -15.97 -9.62 -8.95
N GLU A 43 -17.00 -8.99 -8.40
CA GLU A 43 -18.35 -9.57 -8.25
C GLU A 43 -18.96 -9.93 -9.60
N GLN A 44 -18.88 -9.02 -10.59
CA GLN A 44 -19.40 -9.28 -11.94
C GLN A 44 -18.62 -10.37 -12.69
N ALA A 45 -17.33 -10.53 -12.39
CA ALA A 45 -16.52 -11.64 -12.91
C ALA A 45 -16.76 -12.96 -12.14
N GLY A 46 -17.56 -12.95 -11.07
CA GLY A 46 -17.81 -14.12 -10.22
C GLY A 46 -16.59 -14.52 -9.38
N ILE A 47 -15.69 -13.59 -9.09
CA ILE A 47 -14.51 -13.82 -8.24
C ILE A 47 -14.89 -13.46 -6.81
N GLU A 48 -15.17 -14.48 -6.00
CA GLU A 48 -15.48 -14.31 -4.57
C GLU A 48 -14.20 -14.20 -3.73
N LYS A 49 -13.45 -13.11 -3.92
CA LYS A 49 -12.19 -12.85 -3.20
C LYS A 49 -12.13 -11.41 -2.67
N THR A 50 -11.28 -11.19 -1.67
CA THR A 50 -11.07 -9.87 -1.06
C THR A 50 -10.48 -8.87 -2.05
N HIS A 51 -10.78 -7.58 -1.86
CA HIS A 51 -10.23 -6.47 -2.67
C HIS A 51 -8.69 -6.50 -2.79
N SER A 52 -7.97 -6.95 -1.75
CA SER A 52 -6.51 -7.12 -1.78
C SER A 52 -6.05 -8.17 -2.79
N VAL A 53 -6.81 -9.26 -2.94
CA VAL A 53 -6.52 -10.33 -3.92
C VAL A 53 -6.81 -9.81 -5.33
N MET A 54 -7.93 -9.13 -5.53
CA MET A 54 -8.26 -8.46 -6.81
C MET A 54 -7.15 -7.49 -7.24
N GLY A 55 -6.65 -6.69 -6.29
CA GLY A 55 -5.53 -5.79 -6.53
C GLY A 55 -4.22 -6.49 -6.88
N ARG A 56 -3.99 -7.71 -6.37
CA ARG A 56 -2.84 -8.55 -6.77
C ARG A 56 -3.03 -9.13 -8.17
N ILE A 57 -4.25 -9.52 -8.53
CA ILE A 57 -4.57 -10.06 -9.86
C ILE A 57 -4.21 -9.03 -10.95
N LEU A 58 -4.60 -7.76 -10.79
CA LEU A 58 -4.28 -6.71 -11.75
C LEU A 58 -2.78 -6.44 -11.93
N LYS A 59 -1.97 -6.68 -10.89
CA LYS A 59 -0.52 -6.36 -10.90
C LYS A 59 0.35 -7.53 -11.30
N ASN A 60 -0.22 -8.72 -11.49
CA ASN A 60 0.57 -9.92 -11.65
C ASN A 60 1.00 -10.10 -13.11
N VAL A 61 2.29 -9.87 -13.37
CA VAL A 61 2.91 -10.00 -14.69
C VAL A 61 2.85 -11.44 -15.22
N ASN A 62 2.70 -12.45 -14.34
CA ASN A 62 2.59 -13.85 -14.76
C ASN A 62 1.34 -14.14 -15.62
N TYR A 63 0.39 -13.22 -15.73
CA TYR A 63 -0.73 -13.34 -16.66
C TYR A 63 -0.38 -13.07 -18.11
N LEU A 64 0.74 -12.40 -18.39
CA LEU A 64 1.27 -12.17 -19.74
C LEU A 64 1.94 -13.42 -20.35
N GLY A 65 2.16 -14.43 -19.51
CA GLY A 65 2.90 -15.64 -19.87
C GLY A 65 4.40 -15.53 -19.55
N ASN A 66 4.97 -16.63 -19.09
CA ASN A 66 6.41 -16.85 -18.94
C ASN A 66 6.72 -18.35 -19.14
N ASP A 67 7.96 -18.77 -18.91
CA ASP A 67 8.38 -20.16 -19.11
C ASP A 67 7.60 -21.19 -18.26
N THR A 68 7.00 -20.74 -17.15
CA THR A 68 6.27 -21.59 -16.19
C THR A 68 4.76 -21.40 -16.26
N TYR A 69 4.28 -20.20 -16.55
CA TYR A 69 2.87 -19.81 -16.54
C TYR A 69 2.41 -19.50 -17.96
N PRO A 70 1.45 -20.24 -18.52
CA PRO A 70 0.88 -19.91 -19.83
C PRO A 70 0.19 -18.55 -19.82
N ALA A 71 0.20 -17.81 -20.92
CA ALA A 71 -0.46 -16.50 -20.99
C ALA A 71 -1.99 -16.63 -20.85
N ILE A 72 -2.60 -15.79 -19.99
CA ILE A 72 -4.05 -15.66 -19.84
C ILE A 72 -4.54 -14.33 -20.44
N ILE A 73 -3.72 -13.28 -20.40
CA ILE A 73 -4.09 -11.92 -20.80
C ILE A 73 -3.05 -11.37 -21.76
N ASP A 74 -3.52 -10.62 -22.76
CA ASP A 74 -2.64 -9.90 -23.68
C ASP A 74 -2.00 -8.68 -23.02
N LYS A 75 -0.78 -8.37 -23.44
CA LYS A 75 -0.02 -7.23 -22.93
C LYS A 75 -0.78 -5.90 -23.05
N GLU A 76 -1.50 -5.70 -24.14
CA GLU A 76 -2.30 -4.49 -24.36
C GLU A 76 -3.41 -4.30 -23.33
N ILE A 77 -4.06 -5.38 -22.88
CA ILE A 77 -5.13 -5.33 -21.88
C ILE A 77 -4.53 -5.04 -20.50
N PHE A 78 -3.38 -5.65 -20.21
CA PHE A 78 -2.64 -5.42 -18.96
C PHE A 78 -2.20 -3.96 -18.84
N ASP A 79 -1.56 -3.42 -19.88
CA ASP A 79 -1.06 -2.04 -19.89
C ASP A 79 -2.22 -1.03 -19.75
N LYS A 80 -3.35 -1.26 -20.44
CA LYS A 80 -4.57 -0.44 -20.27
C LYS A 80 -5.11 -0.46 -18.85
N ALA A 81 -5.08 -1.61 -18.18
CA ALA A 81 -5.54 -1.72 -16.80
C ALA A 81 -4.62 -0.95 -15.84
N GLU A 82 -3.30 -0.96 -16.09
CA GLU A 82 -2.32 -0.17 -15.34
C GLU A 82 -2.52 1.33 -15.55
N GLU A 83 -2.75 1.78 -16.78
CA GLU A 83 -3.06 3.19 -17.06
C GLU A 83 -4.32 3.68 -16.33
N VAL A 84 -5.40 2.89 -16.34
CA VAL A 84 -6.64 3.23 -15.62
C VAL A 84 -6.38 3.33 -14.12
N ARG A 85 -5.54 2.45 -13.60
CA ARG A 85 -5.17 2.44 -12.19
C ARG A 85 -4.37 3.69 -11.81
N ASP A 86 -3.41 4.09 -12.64
CA ASP A 86 -2.60 5.29 -12.43
C ASP A 86 -3.42 6.57 -12.54
N LYS A 87 -4.31 6.65 -13.52
CA LYS A 87 -5.29 7.76 -13.63
C LYS A 87 -6.10 7.89 -12.34
N ARG A 88 -6.69 6.80 -11.86
CA ARG A 88 -7.45 6.81 -10.59
C ARG A 88 -6.61 7.17 -9.38
N ALA A 89 -5.34 6.75 -9.32
CA ALA A 89 -4.45 7.10 -8.23
C ALA A 89 -4.15 8.61 -8.21
N LYS A 90 -3.99 9.22 -9.39
CA LYS A 90 -3.86 10.68 -9.55
C LYS A 90 -5.14 11.40 -9.18
N ASP A 91 -6.29 10.95 -9.69
CA ASP A 91 -7.60 11.57 -9.44
C ASP A 91 -7.97 11.57 -7.94
N LEU A 92 -7.61 10.51 -7.22
CA LEU A 92 -7.84 10.39 -5.77
C LEU A 92 -6.80 11.14 -4.93
N GLY A 93 -5.87 11.87 -5.56
CA GLY A 93 -4.79 12.58 -4.87
C GLY A 93 -3.90 11.64 -4.06
N ARG A 94 -3.79 10.36 -4.44
CA ARG A 94 -2.93 9.37 -3.76
C ARG A 94 -1.51 9.38 -4.29
N VAL A 95 -1.30 9.93 -5.49
CA VAL A 95 0.01 10.29 -6.01
C VAL A 95 0.34 11.68 -5.47
N VAL A 96 0.65 11.75 -4.17
CA VAL A 96 1.30 12.91 -3.60
C VAL A 96 2.78 12.61 -3.69
N GLU A 97 3.54 13.41 -4.46
CA GLU A 97 4.96 13.53 -4.19
C GLU A 97 5.05 13.99 -2.74
N LEU A 98 5.41 13.08 -1.83
CA LEU A 98 5.59 13.42 -0.43
C LEU A 98 6.66 14.51 -0.43
N ALA A 99 6.22 15.77 -0.31
CA ALA A 99 7.11 16.87 -0.01
C ALA A 99 7.96 16.37 1.15
N ALA A 100 9.28 16.41 0.98
CA ALA A 100 10.21 15.95 2.01
C ALA A 100 9.71 16.51 3.34
N PHE A 101 9.41 15.63 4.29
CA PHE A 101 8.87 16.03 5.58
C PHE A 101 9.92 16.97 6.20
N THR A 102 9.74 18.29 6.05
CA THR A 102 10.63 19.27 6.66
C THR A 102 10.23 19.37 8.11
N SER A 103 10.56 18.35 8.91
CA SER A 103 10.52 18.53 10.35
C SER A 103 11.50 19.66 10.68
N PRO A 104 11.14 20.64 11.52
CA PRO A 104 12.14 21.54 12.06
C PRO A 104 13.28 20.70 12.67
N PRO A 105 14.54 21.13 12.55
CA PRO A 105 15.65 20.41 13.16
C PRO A 105 15.39 20.22 14.66
N PRO A 106 15.81 19.09 15.25
CA PRO A 106 15.67 18.89 16.69
C PRO A 106 16.41 20.01 17.42
N LYS A 107 15.85 20.49 18.52
CA LYS A 107 16.55 21.43 19.39
C LYS A 107 17.61 20.67 20.17
N GLU A 108 18.88 20.92 19.89
CA GLU A 108 20.02 20.19 20.48
C GLU A 108 20.61 20.87 21.72
N ARG A 109 20.24 22.13 21.97
CA ARG A 109 20.81 22.94 23.05
C ARG A 109 19.72 23.46 23.98
N PHE A 110 20.00 23.35 25.28
CA PHE A 110 19.12 23.77 26.35
C PHE A 110 19.92 24.50 27.41
N LYS A 111 19.31 25.53 27.99
CA LYS A 111 19.84 26.29 29.12
C LYS A 111 18.86 26.25 30.28
N MET A 112 19.39 26.35 31.50
CA MET A 112 18.58 26.39 32.70
C MET A 112 18.59 27.79 33.29
N LYS A 113 17.41 28.34 33.58
CA LYS A 113 17.28 29.60 34.32
C LYS A 113 17.82 29.45 35.75
N LYS A 114 18.31 30.55 36.32
CA LYS A 114 18.79 30.56 37.71
C LYS A 114 17.63 30.25 38.65
N ALA A 115 17.77 29.20 39.46
CA ALA A 115 16.77 28.83 40.45
C ALA A 115 16.73 29.84 41.60
N ASP A 116 15.53 30.07 42.15
CA ASP A 116 15.36 30.90 43.35
C ASP A 116 15.95 30.22 44.59
N ASN A 117 16.36 31.03 45.56
CA ASN A 117 16.94 30.54 46.82
C ASN A 117 15.94 29.76 47.69
N LYS A 118 14.63 29.91 47.46
CA LYS A 118 13.58 29.18 48.18
C LYS A 118 13.10 28.01 47.33
N MET A 119 13.75 26.86 47.50
CA MET A 119 13.33 25.62 46.84
C MET A 119 12.29 24.88 47.70
N PRO A 120 11.34 24.18 47.07
CA PRO A 120 10.43 23.27 47.76
C PRO A 120 11.20 22.24 48.59
N VAL A 121 10.66 21.90 49.77
CA VAL A 121 11.24 20.88 50.66
C VAL A 121 10.98 19.48 50.10
N ASP A 122 9.79 19.29 49.52
CA ASP A 122 9.42 18.03 48.91
C ASP A 122 10.30 17.71 47.67
N PRO A 123 10.88 16.51 47.59
CA PRO A 123 11.75 16.13 46.47
C PRO A 123 11.07 16.13 45.10
N PHE A 124 9.79 15.78 45.01
CA PHE A 124 9.06 15.74 43.73
C PHE A 124 8.75 17.16 43.26
N GLU A 125 8.23 18.01 44.14
CA GLU A 125 7.96 19.41 43.83
C GLU A 125 9.24 20.18 43.46
N ARG A 126 10.36 19.86 44.12
CA ARG A 126 11.66 20.45 43.79
C ARG A 126 12.13 20.03 42.39
N ALA A 127 11.97 18.76 42.03
CA ALA A 127 12.34 18.27 40.70
C ALA A 127 11.48 18.90 39.61
N GLU A 128 10.16 18.99 39.83
CA GLU A 128 9.22 19.66 38.93
C GLU A 128 9.61 21.12 38.69
N TYR A 129 9.87 21.87 39.77
CA TYR A 129 10.32 23.25 39.69
C TYR A 129 11.62 23.39 38.88
N LEU A 130 12.63 22.56 39.15
CA LEU A 130 13.92 22.62 38.42
C LEU A 130 13.76 22.27 36.94
N TYR A 131 12.94 21.29 36.58
CA TYR A 131 12.71 20.96 35.18
C TYR A 131 11.94 22.07 34.44
N SER A 132 11.05 22.80 35.13
CA SER A 132 10.36 23.96 34.55
C SER A 132 11.30 25.12 34.14
N LEU A 133 12.53 25.14 34.67
CA LEU A 133 13.53 26.17 34.38
C LEU A 133 14.36 25.87 33.11
N ILE A 134 14.21 24.67 32.53
CA ILE A 134 14.92 24.27 31.31
C ILE A 134 14.22 24.89 30.10
N GLU A 135 14.96 25.70 29.35
CA GLU A 135 14.49 26.31 28.11
C GLU A 135 15.42 25.91 26.96
N SER A 136 14.85 25.66 25.79
CA SER A 136 15.65 25.45 24.59
C SER A 136 16.33 26.74 24.15
N GLU A 137 17.59 26.66 23.73
CA GLU A 137 18.25 27.77 23.03
C GLU A 137 17.65 27.93 21.62
N GLU A 138 17.60 29.17 21.12
CA GLU A 138 17.26 29.46 19.71
C GLU A 138 18.49 29.29 18.81
#